data_AF-A0A1G9R374-F1
#
_entry.id   AF-A0A1G9R374-F1
#
_cell.length_a   1.000
_cell.length_b   1.000
_cell.length_c   1.000
_cell.angle_alpha   90.00
_cell.angle_beta   90.00
_cell.angle_gamma   90.00
#
_symmetry.space_group_name_H-M   'P 1'
#
loop_
_entity.id
_entity.type
_entity.pdbx_description
1 polymer ?
#
loop_
_entity_poly.entity_id
_entity_poly.type
_entity_poly.pdbx_seq_one_letter_code
_entity_poly.pdbx_strand_id
1 'polypeptide(L)' 'MEINAITEDEIVVILSRDDVSLINNALNEVCNGIHLDYADLHMRMGFRRDEIQAILKTINHAARQMKELENRRRS' A
#
# COMPACT_ATOMS: atom_id res chain seq x y z
N MET A 1 13.18 -0.48 0.62
CA MET A 1 12.56 -1.80 0.33
C MET A 1 13.62 -2.82 -0.05
N GLU A 2 13.54 -4.03 0.48
CA GLU A 2 14.36 -5.19 0.08
C GLU A 2 13.48 -6.45 -0.09
N ILE A 3 13.91 -7.39 -0.93
CA ILE A 3 13.24 -8.68 -1.11
C ILE A 3 13.81 -9.68 -0.11
N ASN A 4 12.96 -10.23 0.75
CA ASN A 4 13.31 -11.23 1.74
C ASN A 4 13.17 -12.67 1.20
N ALA A 5 12.16 -12.94 0.36
CA ALA A 5 11.97 -14.23 -0.28
C ALA A 5 11.14 -14.11 -1.57
N ILE A 6 11.32 -15.07 -2.49
CA ILE A 6 10.53 -15.24 -3.71
C ILE A 6 10.15 -16.72 -3.80
N THR A 7 8.88 -17.01 -4.06
CA THR A 7 8.36 -18.35 -4.37
C THR A 7 7.67 -18.32 -5.74
N GLU A 8 7.03 -19.43 -6.13
CA GLU A 8 6.23 -19.49 -7.36
C GLU A 8 5.00 -18.57 -7.31
N ASP A 9 4.43 -18.35 -6.12
CA ASP A 9 3.15 -17.64 -5.94
C ASP A 9 3.28 -16.28 -5.23
N GLU A 10 4.39 -16.02 -4.54
CA GLU A 10 4.52 -14.83 -3.69
C GLU A 10 5.94 -14.24 -3.65
N ILE A 11 5.99 -12.94 -3.33
CA ILE A 11 7.22 -12.22 -3.01
C ILE A 11 7.06 -11.63 -1.61
N VAL A 12 7.98 -11.95 -0.71
CA VAL A 12 8.05 -11.37 0.63
C VAL A 12 9.03 -10.21 0.59
N VAL A 13 8.57 -9.00 0.89
CA VAL A 13 9.40 -7.79 0.96
C VAL A 13 9.48 -7.26 2.39
N ILE A 14 10.62 -6.68 2.73
CA ILE A 14 10.79 -5.88 3.94
C ILE A 14 10.67 -4.41 3.53
N LEU A 15 9.71 -3.73 4.16
CA LEU A 15 9.43 -2.32 3.93
C LEU A 15 9.84 -1.52 5.16
N SER A 16 10.61 -0.46 4.92
CA SER A 16 10.80 0.59 5.90
C SER A 16 9.50 1.38 6.09
N ARG A 17 9.46 2.23 7.11
CA ARG A 17 8.29 3.08 7.33
C ARG A 17 8.06 4.07 6.19
N ASP A 18 9.14 4.56 5.60
CA ASP A 18 9.05 5.50 4.48
C ASP A 18 8.52 4.79 3.24
N ASP A 19 8.94 3.54 2.99
CA ASP A 19 8.38 2.70 1.92
C ASP A 19 6.87 2.48 2.10
N VAL A 20 6.44 2.12 3.33
CA VAL A 20 5.00 1.93 3.64
C VAL A 20 4.21 3.22 3.45
N SER A 21 4.75 4.36 3.88
CA SER A 21 4.11 5.66 3.74
C SER A 21 3.96 6.05 2.26
N LEU A 22 5.01 5.80 1.46
CA LEU A 22 5.01 6.06 0.02
C LEU A 22 3.95 5.21 -0.68
N ILE A 23 3.90 3.91 -0.41
CA ILE A 23 2.91 3.00 -1.01
C ILE A 23 1.49 3.39 -0.60
N ASN A 24 1.26 3.69 0.69
CA ASN A 24 -0.04 4.14 1.18
C ASN A 24 -0.50 5.41 0.44
N ASN A 25 0.38 6.39 0.27
CA ASN A 25 0.04 7.65 -0.39
C ASN A 25 -0.25 7.44 -1.88
N ALA A 26 0.55 6.63 -2.57
CA ALA A 26 0.34 6.30 -3.98
C ALA A 26 -1.00 5.59 -4.20
N LEU A 27 -1.31 4.56 -3.40
CA LEU A 27 -2.59 3.85 -3.48
C LEU A 27 -3.77 4.75 -3.13
N ASN A 28 -3.61 5.64 -2.13
CA ASN A 28 -4.63 6.62 -1.77
C ASN A 28 -4.91 7.61 -2.90
N GLU A 29 -3.87 8.09 -3.60
CA GLU A 29 -4.02 8.96 -4.76
C GLU A 29 -4.78 8.27 -5.89
N VAL A 30 -4.43 7.02 -6.21
CA VAL A 30 -5.15 6.21 -7.20
C VAL A 30 -6.63 6.00 -6.82
N CYS A 31 -6.90 5.75 -5.53
CA CYS A 31 -8.25 5.47 -5.05
C CYS A 31 -9.12 6.71 -4.86
N ASN A 32 -8.54 7.86 -4.51
CA ASN A 32 -9.28 9.00 -3.99
C ASN A 32 -8.88 10.35 -4.61
N GLY A 33 -7.67 10.49 -5.15
CA GLY A 33 -7.16 11.73 -5.72
C GLY A 33 -7.41 11.86 -7.22
N ILE A 34 -7.22 10.76 -7.97
CA ILE A 34 -7.43 10.75 -9.41
C ILE A 34 -8.89 10.41 -9.76
N HIS A 35 -9.56 11.34 -10.44
CA HIS A 35 -10.88 11.13 -11.00
C HIS A 35 -10.79 10.35 -12.32
N LEU A 36 -10.43 9.07 -12.22
CA LEU A 36 -10.59 8.10 -13.33
C LEU A 36 -11.94 7.42 -13.20
N ASP A 37 -12.62 7.26 -14.33
CA ASP A 37 -13.76 6.35 -14.38
C ASP A 37 -13.31 4.89 -14.17
N TYR A 38 -14.28 4.00 -13.97
CA TYR A 38 -13.98 2.59 -13.68
C TYR A 38 -13.24 1.87 -14.80
N ALA A 39 -13.57 2.18 -16.06
CA ALA A 39 -12.97 1.51 -17.21
C ALA A 39 -11.51 1.95 -17.40
N ASP A 40 -11.24 3.25 -17.29
CA ASP A 40 -9.90 3.81 -17.41
C ASP A 40 -8.98 3.35 -16.28
N LEU A 41 -9.49 3.30 -15.04
CA LEU A 41 -8.71 2.77 -13.92
C LEU A 41 -8.33 1.31 -14.15
N HIS A 42 -9.30 0.48 -14.57
CA HIS A 42 -9.07 -0.94 -14.83
C HIS A 42 -8.09 -1.14 -15.99
N MET A 43 -8.23 -0.41 -17.09
CA MET A 43 -7.31 -0.50 -18.23
C MET A 43 -5.87 -0.10 -17.88
N ARG A 44 -5.68 0.91 -17.01
CA ARG A 44 -4.35 1.41 -16.66
C ARG A 44 -3.67 0.62 -15.56
N MET A 45 -4.44 0.13 -14.59
CA MET A 45 -3.90 -0.55 -13.40
C MET A 45 -3.99 -2.07 -13.50
N GLY A 46 -4.87 -2.60 -14.36
CA GLY A 46 -5.18 -4.03 -14.42
C GLY A 46 -6.09 -4.53 -13.29
N PHE A 47 -6.51 -3.66 -12.38
CA PHE A 47 -7.30 -4.01 -11.19
C PHE A 47 -8.51 -3.09 -11.04
N ARG A 48 -9.56 -3.60 -10.41
CA ARG A 48 -10.74 -2.81 -10.06
C ARG A 48 -10.47 -1.93 -8.83
N ARG A 49 -11.24 -0.85 -8.70
CA ARG A 49 -11.10 0.11 -7.60
C ARG A 49 -11.25 -0.54 -6.22
N ASP A 50 -12.18 -1.49 -6.07
CA ASP A 50 -12.43 -2.22 -4.82
C ASP A 50 -11.23 -3.10 -4.42
N GLU A 51 -10.55 -3.72 -5.39
CA GLU A 51 -9.35 -4.54 -5.17
C GLU A 51 -8.19 -3.67 -4.68
N ILE A 52 -7.97 -2.52 -5.31
CA ILE A 52 -6.94 -1.55 -4.90
C ILE A 52 -7.26 -1.00 -3.50
N GLN A 53 -8.53 -0.70 -3.22
CA GLN A 53 -8.97 -0.23 -1.91
C GLN A 53 -8.76 -1.27 -0.80
N ALA A 54 -8.91 -2.56 -1.10
CA ALA A 54 -8.62 -3.63 -0.15
C ALA A 54 -7.14 -3.62 0.26
N ILE A 55 -6.23 -3.48 -0.71
CA ILE A 55 -4.79 -3.37 -0.45
C ILE A 55 -4.48 -2.10 0.34
N LEU A 56 -5.05 -0.95 -0.07
CA LEU A 56 -4.86 0.33 0.63
C LEU A 56 -5.23 0.22 2.10
N LYS A 57 -6.34 -0.45 2.45
CA LYS A 57 -6.75 -0.67 3.85
C LYS A 57 -5.69 -1.43 4.64
N THR A 58 -5.14 -2.50 4.07
CA THR A 58 -4.09 -3.31 4.70
C THR A 58 -2.82 -2.49 4.94
N ILE A 59 -2.35 -1.76 3.93
CA ILE A 59 -1.13 -0.93 4.04
C ILE A 59 -1.37 0.23 5.02
N ASN A 60 -2.54 0.86 5.02
CA ASN A 60 -2.88 1.93 5.96
C ASN A 60 -2.86 1.44 7.40
N HIS A 61 -3.39 0.22 7.65
CA HIS A 61 -3.36 -0.39 8.97
C HIS A 61 -1.92 -0.62 9.45
N ALA A 62 -1.07 -1.22 8.59
CA ALA A 62 0.35 -1.42 8.90
C ALA A 62 1.08 -0.09 9.19
N ALA A 63 0.82 0.96 8.39
CA ALA A 63 1.38 2.29 8.59
C ALA A 63 1.04 2.87 9.97
N ARG A 64 -0.21 2.71 10.42
CA ARG A 64 -0.65 3.14 11.76
C ARG A 64 0.07 2.39 12.86
N GLN A 65 0.16 1.07 12.76
CA GLN A 65 0.86 0.24 13.75
C GLN A 65 2.35 0.62 13.87
N MET A 66 3.03 0.87 12.75
CA MET A 66 4.43 1.33 12.77
C MET A 66 4.58 2.69 13.48
N LYS A 67 3.64 3.60 13.29
CA LYS A 67 3.63 4.92 13.95
C LYS A 67 3.39 4.80 15.46
N GLU A 68 2.48 3.91 15.88
CA GLU A 68 2.25 3.63 17.30
C GLU A 68 3.48 3.04 17.98
N LEU A 69 4.15 2.09 17.34
CA LEU A 69 5.38 1.48 17.85
C LEU A 69 6.51 2.51 17.98
N GLU A 70 6.62 3.45 17.04
CA GLU A 70 7.57 4.55 17.18
C GLU A 70 7.26 5.44 18.37
N ASN A 71 6.01 5.88 18.52
CA ASN A 71 5.62 6.76 19.62
C ASN A 71 5.96 6.13 20.97
N ARG A 72 5.78 4.81 21.10
CA ARG A 72 6.18 4.04 22.30
C ARG A 72 7.69 4.01 22.52
N ARG A 73 8.51 3.98 21.46
CA ARG A 73 9.99 4.02 21.57
C ARG A 73 10.53 5.40 21.97
N ARG A 74 9.76 6.46 21.73
CA ARG A 74 10.13 7.86 22.02
C ARG A 74 9.63 8.34 23.39
N SER A 75 8.83 7.53 24.09
CA SER A 75 8.30 7.79 25.43
C SER A 75 9.19 7.12 26.48
#